data_AF-A0A3B8YUF4-F1
#
_entry.id   AF-A0A3B8YUF4-F1
#
_cell.length_a   1.000
_cell.length_b   1.000
_cell.length_c   1.000
_cell.angle_alpha   90.00
_cell.angle_beta   90.00
_cell.angle_gamma   90.00
#
_symmetry.space_group_name_H-M   'P 1'
#
loop_
_entity.id
_entity.type
_entity.pdbx_description
1 polymer ?
#
loop_
_entity_poly.entity_id
_entity_poly.type
_entity_poly.pdbx_seq_one_letter_code
_entity_poly.pdbx_strand_id
1 'polypeptide(L)'
;QKFSAVAAGNPHAWFPVERSVEELITPQPTNRMIAYPYTKFLNAILNTDQAAGMILTTVAMAQQLGIPEDRWVYWLGGAESEEEAWYPTERPDFSNAPAMGDTSRSALANAAVGVDEIDHIDFYSCFPVAVEQAAKQLDLDVEDPRGFTVTGGLPYAGGPASAYTLHSLASMADKLRDTGGGKGLVTGNGWYLTKHSASVWSTEAGQSELRRGLIEDLPSRDLDTKARPSTDDVSGPATISAYTVQYDRDGAPQRGILVGDTAAGERFIANAFDPSVLQGLVTSEGVGVPGTLSKKDELTIFSPS
;
A
#
# COMPACT_ATOMS: atom_id res chain seq x y z
N GLN A 1 1.84 -14.65 4.50
CA GLN A 1 2.84 -15.74 4.63
C GLN A 1 4.08 -15.50 3.77
N LYS A 2 3.95 -15.44 2.43
CA LYS A 2 5.09 -15.31 1.49
C LYS A 2 6.09 -14.20 1.86
N PHE A 3 5.60 -13.04 2.30
CA PHE A 3 6.45 -11.89 2.69
C PHE A 3 7.35 -12.18 3.90
N SER A 4 6.81 -12.77 4.96
CA SER A 4 7.60 -13.09 6.17
C SER A 4 8.65 -14.17 5.91
N ALA A 5 8.42 -15.07 4.95
CA ALA A 5 9.41 -16.06 4.53
C ALA A 5 10.59 -15.38 3.80
N VAL A 6 10.30 -14.44 2.89
CA VAL A 6 11.34 -13.61 2.25
C VAL A 6 12.10 -12.80 3.31
N ALA A 7 11.40 -12.19 4.27
CA ALA A 7 12.04 -11.46 5.37
C ALA A 7 12.94 -12.34 6.23
N ALA A 8 12.54 -13.59 6.51
CA ALA A 8 13.37 -14.54 7.27
C ALA A 8 14.69 -14.90 6.58
N GLY A 9 14.71 -14.87 5.23
CA GLY A 9 15.93 -15.05 4.44
C GLY A 9 16.74 -13.77 4.21
N ASN A 10 16.19 -12.60 4.53
CA ASN A 10 16.86 -11.31 4.33
C ASN A 10 17.77 -10.99 5.55
N PRO A 11 19.10 -10.92 5.39
CA PRO A 11 20.02 -10.63 6.49
C PRO A 11 19.86 -9.23 7.08
N HIS A 12 19.16 -8.34 6.39
CA HIS A 12 18.87 -6.97 6.83
C HIS A 12 17.49 -6.82 7.47
N ALA A 13 16.66 -7.86 7.47
CA ALA A 13 15.31 -7.78 8.02
C ALA A 13 15.34 -7.55 9.54
N TRP A 14 14.49 -6.63 10.00
CA TRP A 14 14.39 -6.30 11.41
C TRP A 14 13.68 -7.39 12.23
N PHE A 15 12.70 -8.08 11.64
CA PHE A 15 11.98 -9.20 12.23
C PHE A 15 12.06 -10.44 11.31
N PRO A 16 13.20 -11.14 11.26
CA PRO A 16 13.45 -12.25 10.33
C PRO A 16 12.82 -13.55 10.84
N VAL A 17 11.50 -13.55 11.05
CA VAL A 17 10.74 -14.72 11.51
C VAL A 17 9.61 -14.97 10.52
N GLU A 18 9.66 -16.14 9.88
CA GLU A 18 8.57 -16.61 9.04
C GLU A 18 7.32 -16.87 9.90
N ARG A 19 6.16 -16.40 9.42
CA ARG A 19 4.88 -16.55 10.12
C ARG A 19 3.89 -17.33 9.27
N SER A 20 3.18 -18.24 9.92
CA SER A 20 2.05 -18.94 9.30
C SER A 20 0.87 -17.99 9.07
N VAL A 21 -0.03 -18.36 8.15
CA VAL A 21 -1.27 -17.59 7.93
C VAL A 21 -2.08 -17.46 9.22
N GLU A 22 -2.27 -18.56 9.94
CA GLU A 22 -3.00 -18.61 11.21
C GLU A 22 -2.40 -17.63 12.24
N GLU A 23 -1.08 -17.62 12.40
CA GLU A 23 -0.41 -16.69 13.32
C GLU A 23 -0.64 -15.22 12.94
N LEU A 24 -0.69 -14.91 11.65
CA LEU A 24 -0.87 -13.55 11.15
C LEU A 24 -2.31 -13.06 11.37
N ILE A 25 -3.32 -13.90 11.12
CA ILE A 25 -4.72 -13.44 11.12
C ILE A 25 -5.42 -13.64 12.47
N THR A 26 -4.94 -14.56 13.31
CA THR A 26 -5.62 -14.90 14.57
C THR A 26 -5.18 -13.95 15.69
N PRO A 27 -6.12 -13.18 16.29
CA PRO A 27 -5.79 -12.30 17.40
C PRO A 27 -5.26 -13.09 18.61
N GLN A 28 -4.10 -12.68 19.12
CA GLN A 28 -3.49 -13.24 20.33
C GLN A 28 -2.81 -12.11 21.13
N PRO A 29 -2.42 -12.30 22.41
CA PRO A 29 -1.74 -11.25 23.18
C PRO A 29 -0.49 -10.66 22.49
N THR A 30 0.25 -11.48 21.75
CA THR A 30 1.43 -11.06 20.96
C THR A 30 1.06 -10.44 19.59
N ASN A 31 -0.13 -10.75 19.07
CA ASN A 31 -0.67 -10.31 17.78
C ASN A 31 -2.11 -9.74 17.94
N ARG A 32 -2.31 -8.79 18.85
CA ARG A 32 -3.63 -8.23 19.13
C ARG A 32 -4.18 -7.47 17.91
N MET A 33 -5.49 -7.27 17.89
CA MET A 33 -6.12 -6.31 16.96
C MET A 33 -5.58 -4.90 17.19
N ILE A 34 -5.29 -4.18 16.11
CA ILE A 34 -4.94 -2.75 16.13
C ILE A 34 -6.19 -1.95 15.74
N ALA A 35 -6.69 -2.23 14.55
CA ALA A 35 -7.95 -1.75 14.05
C ALA A 35 -8.48 -2.80 13.08
N TYR A 36 -9.78 -3.09 13.11
CA TYR A 36 -10.39 -4.00 12.15
C TYR A 36 -10.14 -3.52 10.71
N PRO A 37 -9.63 -4.37 9.80
CA PRO A 37 -9.49 -5.82 9.93
C PRO A 37 -8.08 -6.34 10.30
N TYR A 38 -7.13 -5.47 10.65
CA TYR A 38 -5.72 -5.84 10.79
C TYR A 38 -5.26 -6.06 12.25
N THR A 39 -4.72 -7.25 12.48
CA THR A 39 -3.90 -7.59 13.66
C THR A 39 -2.52 -6.92 13.57
N LYS A 40 -1.84 -6.81 14.70
CA LYS A 40 -0.53 -6.17 14.83
C LYS A 40 0.51 -6.62 13.79
N PHE A 41 0.60 -7.91 13.48
CA PHE A 41 1.59 -8.44 12.52
C PHE A 41 1.27 -8.13 11.06
N LEU A 42 0.06 -7.64 10.75
CA LEU A 42 -0.32 -7.13 9.44
C LEU A 42 -0.12 -5.62 9.30
N ASN A 43 0.50 -4.96 10.28
CA ASN A 43 0.76 -3.53 10.27
C ASN A 43 2.28 -3.26 10.17
N ALA A 44 2.66 -2.24 9.40
CA ALA A 44 4.04 -1.77 9.35
C ALA A 44 4.60 -1.35 10.72
N ILE A 45 5.92 -1.48 10.87
CA ILE A 45 6.65 -1.02 12.05
C ILE A 45 7.66 0.03 11.61
N LEU A 46 7.37 1.30 11.94
CA LEU A 46 8.19 2.45 11.52
C LEU A 46 9.43 2.66 12.39
N ASN A 47 9.42 2.17 13.64
CA ASN A 47 10.49 2.36 14.61
C ASN A 47 11.56 1.28 14.46
N THR A 48 12.39 1.42 13.44
CA THR A 48 13.53 0.54 13.13
C THR A 48 14.79 1.38 12.91
N ASP A 49 15.96 0.85 13.24
CA ASP A 49 17.24 1.52 13.05
C ASP A 49 18.01 0.84 11.91
N GLN A 50 17.69 1.24 10.68
CA GLN A 50 18.23 0.66 9.45
C GLN A 50 18.66 1.78 8.50
N ALA A 51 19.58 1.46 7.60
CA ALA A 51 20.00 2.38 6.54
C ALA A 51 20.14 1.64 5.21
N ALA A 52 19.84 2.33 4.12
CA ALA A 52 20.08 1.90 2.76
C ALA A 52 20.63 3.07 1.95
N GLY A 53 21.31 2.77 0.85
CA GLY A 53 21.86 3.78 -0.04
C GLY A 53 22.02 3.24 -1.44
N MET A 54 21.90 4.12 -2.43
CA MET A 54 22.18 3.84 -3.82
C MET A 54 23.12 4.88 -4.38
N ILE A 55 24.04 4.45 -5.24
CA ILE A 55 24.91 5.33 -6.00
C ILE A 55 24.46 5.27 -7.46
N LEU A 56 23.98 6.40 -7.97
CA LEU A 56 23.58 6.55 -9.36
C LEU A 56 24.67 7.29 -10.11
N THR A 57 24.97 6.85 -11.33
CA THR A 57 25.97 7.47 -12.18
C THR A 57 25.68 7.18 -13.65
N THR A 58 26.40 7.84 -14.55
CA THR A 58 26.33 7.54 -15.99
C THR A 58 27.25 6.37 -16.33
N VAL A 59 26.96 5.66 -17.42
CA VAL A 59 27.84 4.60 -17.95
C VAL A 59 29.26 5.11 -18.17
N ALA A 60 29.40 6.29 -18.78
CA ALA A 60 30.71 6.90 -19.03
C ALA A 60 31.52 7.12 -17.74
N MET A 61 30.87 7.57 -16.67
CA MET A 61 31.52 7.77 -15.37
C MET A 61 31.84 6.42 -14.70
N ALA A 62 30.95 5.43 -14.77
CA ALA A 62 31.21 4.08 -14.26
C ALA A 62 32.43 3.44 -14.94
N GLN A 63 32.56 3.58 -16.26
CA GLN A 63 33.72 3.15 -17.03
C GLN A 63 34.99 3.90 -16.63
N GLN A 64 34.93 5.22 -16.50
CA GLN A 64 36.06 6.05 -16.07
C GLN A 64 36.58 5.65 -14.69
N LEU A 65 35.68 5.30 -13.76
CA LEU A 65 36.01 4.86 -12.40
C LEU A 65 36.39 3.37 -12.33
N GLY A 66 36.32 2.63 -13.44
CA GLY A 66 36.63 1.20 -13.48
C GLY A 66 35.64 0.32 -12.71
N ILE A 67 34.38 0.75 -12.60
CA ILE A 67 33.32 -0.05 -11.96
C ILE A 67 32.98 -1.23 -12.90
N PRO A 68 33.12 -2.49 -12.46
CA PRO A 68 32.78 -3.66 -13.29
C PRO A 68 31.33 -3.67 -13.77
N GLU A 69 31.10 -4.04 -15.04
CA GLU A 69 29.75 -4.03 -15.65
C GLU A 69 28.76 -5.01 -14.98
N ASP A 70 29.25 -6.10 -14.39
CA ASP A 70 28.45 -7.05 -13.61
C ASP A 70 27.88 -6.43 -12.30
N ARG A 71 28.32 -5.23 -11.94
CA ARG A 71 27.76 -4.43 -10.83
C ARG A 71 26.71 -3.42 -11.30
N TRP A 72 26.52 -3.23 -12.59
CA TRP A 72 25.63 -2.19 -13.08
C TRP A 72 24.17 -2.66 -13.06
N VAL A 73 23.29 -1.77 -12.64
CA VAL A 73 21.83 -1.95 -12.73
C VAL A 73 21.28 -0.66 -13.29
N TYR A 74 20.58 -0.78 -14.41
CA TYR A 74 20.01 0.31 -15.17
C TYR A 74 18.60 0.60 -14.68
N TRP A 75 18.32 1.88 -14.48
CA TRP A 75 16.95 2.36 -14.38
C TRP A 75 16.36 2.41 -15.78
N LEU A 76 15.26 1.68 -16.02
CA LEU A 76 14.64 1.57 -17.34
C LEU A 76 13.55 2.63 -17.55
N GLY A 77 12.90 3.06 -16.48
CA GLY A 77 11.82 4.05 -16.53
C GLY A 77 11.03 4.08 -15.23
N GLY A 78 10.21 5.12 -15.06
CA GLY A 78 9.39 5.26 -13.86
C GLY A 78 8.29 6.30 -13.99
N ALA A 79 7.41 6.37 -13.01
CA ALA A 79 6.37 7.37 -12.93
C ALA A 79 6.03 7.67 -11.47
N GLU A 80 5.38 8.80 -11.26
CA GLU A 80 4.85 9.23 -9.98
C GLU A 80 3.55 10.00 -10.21
N SER A 81 2.59 9.82 -9.31
CA SER A 81 1.35 10.61 -9.28
C SER A 81 0.73 10.57 -7.88
N GLU A 82 -0.31 11.36 -7.69
CA GLU A 82 -1.03 11.47 -6.43
C GLU A 82 -2.53 11.37 -6.73
N GLU A 83 -3.29 10.80 -5.80
CA GLU A 83 -4.76 10.83 -5.83
C GLU A 83 -5.25 12.27 -5.67
N GLU A 84 -6.33 12.63 -6.36
CA GLU A 84 -7.02 13.90 -6.11
C GLU A 84 -7.63 13.95 -4.69
N ALA A 85 -8.15 12.82 -4.23
CA ALA A 85 -8.62 12.66 -2.85
C ALA A 85 -7.41 12.49 -1.92
N TRP A 86 -7.17 13.50 -1.07
CA TRP A 86 -6.02 13.49 -0.18
C TRP A 86 -6.28 12.61 1.05
N TYR A 87 -7.46 12.76 1.65
CA TYR A 87 -7.89 12.02 2.83
C TYR A 87 -8.80 10.83 2.47
N PRO A 88 -8.84 9.76 3.30
CA PRO A 88 -9.73 8.64 3.05
C PRO A 88 -11.20 9.04 2.87
N THR A 89 -11.68 10.02 3.65
CA THR A 89 -13.07 10.50 3.60
C THR A 89 -13.44 11.17 2.27
N GLU A 90 -12.45 11.58 1.49
CA GLU A 90 -12.66 12.28 0.22
C GLU A 90 -12.79 11.33 -0.97
N ARG A 91 -12.45 10.05 -0.80
CA ARG A 91 -12.39 9.10 -1.91
C ARG A 91 -13.76 8.86 -2.54
N PRO A 92 -13.97 9.09 -3.84
CA PRO A 92 -15.25 8.80 -4.48
C PRO A 92 -15.60 7.30 -4.42
N ASP A 93 -14.59 6.44 -4.53
CA ASP A 93 -14.66 4.98 -4.38
C ASP A 93 -13.58 4.50 -3.38
N PHE A 94 -14.00 3.76 -2.35
CA PHE A 94 -13.10 3.20 -1.32
C PHE A 94 -12.40 1.91 -1.76
N SER A 95 -12.85 1.29 -2.85
CA SER A 95 -12.36 0.00 -3.35
C SER A 95 -11.24 0.12 -4.40
N ASN A 96 -10.88 1.35 -4.77
CA ASN A 96 -9.98 1.64 -5.87
C ASN A 96 -8.92 2.70 -5.53
N ALA A 97 -7.79 2.64 -6.22
CA ALA A 97 -6.69 3.60 -6.14
C ALA A 97 -6.21 3.98 -7.55
N PRO A 98 -6.94 4.84 -8.28
CA PRO A 98 -6.67 5.15 -9.68
C PRO A 98 -5.24 5.63 -9.95
N ALA A 99 -4.72 6.53 -9.11
CA ALA A 99 -3.37 7.08 -9.28
C ALA A 99 -2.28 5.99 -9.17
N MET A 100 -2.51 4.94 -8.39
CA MET A 100 -1.61 3.78 -8.29
C MET A 100 -1.52 3.02 -9.61
N GLY A 101 -2.65 2.80 -10.29
CA GLY A 101 -2.71 2.11 -11.58
C GLY A 101 -2.08 2.93 -12.69
N ASP A 102 -2.41 4.22 -12.75
CA ASP A 102 -1.80 5.16 -13.69
C ASP A 102 -0.28 5.20 -13.55
N THR A 103 0.21 5.31 -12.32
CA THR A 103 1.64 5.32 -12.02
C THR A 103 2.31 4.01 -12.45
N SER A 104 1.75 2.86 -12.06
CA SER A 104 2.40 1.58 -12.30
C SER A 104 2.45 1.24 -13.79
N ARG A 105 1.37 1.50 -14.54
CA ARG A 105 1.33 1.25 -15.99
C ARG A 105 2.17 2.26 -16.77
N SER A 106 2.22 3.52 -16.32
CA SER A 106 3.12 4.50 -16.92
C SER A 106 4.59 4.12 -16.72
N ALA A 107 4.97 3.60 -15.55
CA ALA A 107 6.34 3.15 -15.30
C ALA A 107 6.74 1.99 -16.22
N LEU A 108 5.86 1.00 -16.39
CA LEU A 108 6.06 -0.11 -17.34
C LEU A 108 6.18 0.38 -18.79
N ALA A 109 5.30 1.29 -19.21
CA ALA A 109 5.33 1.88 -20.55
C ALA A 109 6.60 2.71 -20.80
N ASN A 110 7.04 3.50 -19.81
CA ASN A 110 8.29 4.27 -19.87
C ASN A 110 9.53 3.37 -19.95
N ALA A 111 9.48 2.19 -19.33
CA ALA A 111 10.50 1.17 -19.45
C ALA A 111 10.37 0.30 -20.72
N ALA A 112 9.29 0.47 -21.49
CA ALA A 112 8.93 -0.31 -22.67
C ALA A 112 8.89 -1.82 -22.42
N VAL A 113 8.26 -2.22 -21.31
CA VAL A 113 8.12 -3.61 -20.90
C VAL A 113 6.68 -3.92 -20.49
N GLY A 114 6.22 -5.13 -20.78
CA GLY A 114 4.97 -5.66 -20.24
C GLY A 114 5.12 -6.10 -18.78
N VAL A 115 4.00 -6.15 -18.04
CA VAL A 115 4.00 -6.68 -16.66
C VAL A 115 4.43 -8.15 -16.59
N ASP A 116 4.16 -8.92 -17.64
CA ASP A 116 4.56 -10.33 -17.75
C ASP A 116 6.06 -10.52 -17.97
N GLU A 117 6.77 -9.45 -18.37
CA GLU A 117 8.23 -9.45 -18.52
C GLU A 117 8.96 -9.06 -17.23
N ILE A 118 8.23 -8.77 -16.15
CA ILE A 118 8.79 -8.48 -14.83
C ILE A 118 9.05 -9.80 -14.11
N ASP A 119 10.31 -10.04 -13.76
CA ASP A 119 10.77 -11.24 -13.05
C ASP A 119 10.68 -11.09 -11.53
N HIS A 120 10.87 -9.87 -11.04
CA HIS A 120 10.96 -9.57 -9.61
C HIS A 120 10.10 -8.37 -9.25
N ILE A 121 9.32 -8.49 -8.17
CA ILE A 121 8.40 -7.44 -7.74
C ILE A 121 8.68 -7.11 -6.28
N ASP A 122 8.69 -5.82 -5.96
CA ASP A 122 8.57 -5.36 -4.59
C ASP A 122 7.51 -4.26 -4.50
N PHE A 123 6.34 -4.65 -4.01
CA PHE A 123 5.26 -3.72 -3.72
C PHE A 123 5.45 -3.11 -2.34
N TYR A 124 5.26 -1.78 -2.27
CA TYR A 124 5.14 -1.12 -0.98
C TYR A 124 3.98 -1.72 -0.17
N SER A 125 4.25 -2.08 1.08
CA SER A 125 3.43 -3.05 1.82
C SER A 125 3.16 -2.64 3.28
N CYS A 126 2.81 -1.37 3.53
CA CYS A 126 2.54 -0.92 4.90
C CYS A 126 1.39 -1.67 5.58
N PHE A 127 0.40 -2.05 4.79
CA PHE A 127 -0.75 -2.87 5.14
C PHE A 127 -1.11 -3.78 3.95
N PRO A 128 -1.82 -4.90 4.17
CA PRO A 128 -2.26 -5.79 3.09
C PRO A 128 -2.96 -5.07 1.93
N VAL A 129 -3.84 -4.10 2.22
CA VAL A 129 -4.56 -3.33 1.18
C VAL A 129 -3.64 -2.66 0.15
N ALA A 130 -2.44 -2.23 0.53
CA ALA A 130 -1.51 -1.61 -0.42
C ALA A 130 -1.03 -2.62 -1.48
N VAL A 131 -0.76 -3.85 -1.04
CA VAL A 131 -0.32 -4.95 -1.92
C VAL A 131 -1.48 -5.46 -2.77
N GLU A 132 -2.66 -5.63 -2.17
CA GLU A 132 -3.87 -6.07 -2.88
C GLU A 132 -4.28 -5.06 -3.96
N GLN A 133 -4.24 -3.76 -3.66
CA GLN A 133 -4.50 -2.72 -4.66
C GLN A 133 -3.42 -2.72 -5.74
N ALA A 134 -2.13 -2.83 -5.42
CA ALA A 134 -1.08 -2.87 -6.43
C ALA A 134 -1.22 -4.07 -7.39
N ALA A 135 -1.52 -5.26 -6.86
CA ALA A 135 -1.80 -6.44 -7.66
C ALA A 135 -3.05 -6.24 -8.54
N LYS A 136 -4.16 -5.74 -7.97
CA LYS A 136 -5.40 -5.43 -8.71
C LYS A 136 -5.13 -4.44 -9.85
N GLN A 137 -4.40 -3.36 -9.61
CA GLN A 137 -4.12 -2.33 -10.61
C GLN A 137 -3.26 -2.82 -11.78
N LEU A 138 -2.49 -3.88 -11.56
CA LEU A 138 -1.62 -4.50 -12.56
C LEU A 138 -2.19 -5.82 -13.12
N ASP A 139 -3.45 -6.15 -12.79
CA ASP A 139 -4.12 -7.39 -13.18
C ASP A 139 -3.36 -8.67 -12.77
N LEU A 140 -2.67 -8.63 -11.63
CA LEU A 140 -1.92 -9.77 -11.08
C LEU A 140 -2.77 -10.58 -10.09
N ASP A 141 -2.69 -11.90 -10.21
CA ASP A 141 -3.31 -12.82 -9.25
C ASP A 141 -2.60 -12.70 -7.89
N VAL A 142 -3.36 -12.65 -6.78
CA VAL A 142 -2.77 -12.52 -5.43
C VAL A 142 -1.84 -13.69 -5.05
N GLU A 143 -1.93 -14.80 -5.77
CA GLU A 143 -1.06 -15.97 -5.65
C GLU A 143 0.05 -16.03 -6.71
N ASP A 144 0.30 -14.94 -7.45
CA ASP A 144 1.33 -14.87 -8.48
C ASP A 144 2.65 -15.55 -8.02
N PRO A 145 3.17 -16.52 -8.80
CA PRO A 145 4.29 -17.35 -8.38
C PRO A 145 5.60 -16.55 -8.22
N ARG A 146 5.71 -15.36 -8.83
CA ARG A 146 6.87 -14.47 -8.66
C ARG A 146 6.93 -13.90 -7.24
N GLY A 147 5.78 -13.81 -6.56
CA GLY A 147 5.63 -13.07 -5.31
C GLY A 147 5.67 -11.55 -5.50
N PHE A 148 5.44 -10.81 -4.41
CA PHE A 148 5.33 -9.34 -4.44
C PHE A 148 6.33 -8.61 -3.56
N THR A 149 7.38 -9.30 -3.11
CA THR A 149 8.48 -8.66 -2.40
C THR A 149 9.79 -9.41 -2.61
N VAL A 150 10.87 -8.64 -2.75
CA VAL A 150 12.25 -9.13 -2.65
C VAL A 150 12.88 -8.77 -1.30
N THR A 151 12.26 -7.84 -0.57
CA THR A 151 12.75 -7.30 0.71
C THR A 151 12.18 -8.06 1.90
N GLY A 152 10.92 -8.51 1.79
CA GLY A 152 10.14 -9.09 2.88
C GLY A 152 9.06 -8.16 3.44
N GLY A 153 8.89 -6.94 2.91
CA GLY A 153 7.82 -6.00 3.27
C GLY A 153 7.95 -5.28 4.61
N LEU A 154 7.22 -4.17 4.77
CA LEU A 154 7.35 -3.27 5.93
C LEU A 154 7.09 -3.93 7.30
N PRO A 155 6.10 -4.83 7.48
CA PRO A 155 5.83 -5.41 8.79
C PRO A 155 6.97 -6.30 9.32
N TYR A 156 7.81 -6.84 8.42
CA TYR A 156 8.78 -7.89 8.74
C TYR A 156 10.22 -7.45 8.47
N ALA A 157 10.52 -6.97 7.26
CA ALA A 157 11.84 -6.49 6.90
C ALA A 157 12.21 -5.18 7.63
N GLY A 158 11.20 -4.42 8.06
CA GLY A 158 11.39 -3.08 8.61
C GLY A 158 11.49 -2.03 7.49
N GLY A 159 11.40 -0.77 7.90
CA GLY A 159 11.30 0.36 6.99
C GLY A 159 11.24 1.65 7.79
N PRO A 160 12.39 2.31 8.04
CA PRO A 160 12.45 3.49 8.88
C PRO A 160 11.63 4.63 8.29
N ALA A 161 10.48 4.94 8.92
CA ALA A 161 9.55 5.96 8.45
C ALA A 161 9.27 5.84 6.92
N SER A 162 9.72 6.81 6.14
CA SER A 162 9.50 6.87 4.69
C SER A 162 10.59 6.15 3.85
N ALA A 163 11.56 5.49 4.48
CA ALA A 163 12.76 4.99 3.80
C ALA A 163 12.63 3.56 3.22
N TYR A 164 11.52 2.84 3.46
CA TYR A 164 11.35 1.46 3.01
C TYR A 164 11.66 1.27 1.51
N THR A 165 11.16 2.15 0.64
CA THR A 165 11.36 2.02 -0.81
C THR A 165 12.85 2.09 -1.20
N LEU A 166 13.69 2.78 -0.43
CA LEU A 166 15.14 2.79 -0.68
C LEU A 166 15.78 1.44 -0.34
N HIS A 167 15.34 0.77 0.73
CA HIS A 167 15.73 -0.61 1.03
C HIS A 167 15.27 -1.56 -0.07
N SER A 168 14.04 -1.39 -0.54
CA SER A 168 13.47 -2.17 -1.64
C SER A 168 14.28 -2.05 -2.93
N LEU A 169 14.69 -0.83 -3.31
CA LEU A 169 15.55 -0.62 -4.48
C LEU A 169 16.94 -1.24 -4.30
N ALA A 170 17.54 -1.15 -3.10
CA ALA A 170 18.82 -1.79 -2.82
C ALA A 170 18.72 -3.32 -2.92
N SER A 171 17.72 -3.92 -2.28
CA SER A 171 17.45 -5.37 -2.36
C SER A 171 17.11 -5.82 -3.77
N MET A 172 16.40 -5.01 -4.55
CA MET A 172 16.12 -5.30 -5.96
C MET A 172 17.40 -5.30 -6.81
N ALA A 173 18.29 -4.33 -6.60
CA ALA A 173 19.57 -4.28 -7.32
C ALA A 173 20.45 -5.50 -7.02
N ASP A 174 20.50 -5.95 -5.77
CA ASP A 174 21.22 -7.17 -5.39
C ASP A 174 20.56 -8.41 -5.97
N LYS A 175 19.22 -8.51 -5.88
CA LYS A 175 18.46 -9.61 -6.46
C LYS A 175 18.74 -9.79 -7.95
N LEU A 176 18.68 -8.70 -8.73
CA LEU A 176 18.91 -8.72 -10.18
C LEU A 176 20.33 -9.16 -10.54
N ARG A 177 21.34 -8.75 -9.77
CA ARG A 177 22.73 -9.20 -9.97
C ARG A 177 22.89 -10.68 -9.63
N ASP A 178 22.33 -11.12 -8.52
CA ASP A 178 22.46 -12.49 -8.02
C ASP A 178 21.75 -13.53 -8.92
N THR A 179 20.65 -13.14 -9.57
CA THR A 179 19.94 -14.00 -10.53
C THR A 179 20.55 -14.00 -11.94
N GLY A 180 21.60 -13.21 -12.16
CA GLY A 180 22.23 -13.07 -13.48
C GLY A 180 21.39 -12.26 -14.48
N GLY A 181 20.45 -11.45 -13.98
CA GLY A 181 19.64 -10.52 -14.76
C GLY A 181 18.14 -10.60 -14.49
N GLY A 182 17.37 -10.13 -15.46
CA GLY A 182 15.91 -9.99 -15.39
C GLY A 182 15.47 -8.54 -15.18
N LYS A 183 14.16 -8.34 -14.98
CA LYS A 183 13.53 -7.03 -14.78
C LYS A 183 12.83 -6.97 -13.43
N GLY A 184 13.13 -5.91 -12.68
CA GLY A 184 12.59 -5.65 -11.35
C GLY A 184 11.63 -4.47 -11.36
N LEU A 185 10.44 -4.63 -10.76
CA LEU A 185 9.48 -3.55 -10.49
C LEU A 185 9.47 -3.24 -9.00
N VAL A 186 9.72 -1.97 -8.65
CA VAL A 186 9.59 -1.46 -7.28
C VAL A 186 8.52 -0.37 -7.26
N THR A 187 7.56 -0.49 -6.34
CA THR A 187 6.54 0.54 -6.12
C THR A 187 6.73 1.24 -4.77
N GLY A 188 6.34 2.52 -4.74
CA GLY A 188 6.29 3.35 -3.56
C GLY A 188 4.87 3.79 -3.28
N ASN A 189 4.54 3.87 -1.99
CA ASN A 189 3.27 4.38 -1.53
C ASN A 189 3.48 5.35 -0.36
N GLY A 190 2.80 6.49 -0.41
CA GLY A 190 2.79 7.48 0.66
C GLY A 190 1.39 7.73 1.21
N TRP A 191 1.31 8.03 2.51
CA TRP A 191 0.06 8.36 3.21
C TRP A 191 -1.00 7.24 3.09
N TYR A 192 -2.24 7.58 2.77
CA TYR A 192 -3.41 6.70 2.82
C TYR A 192 -3.74 6.10 1.45
N LEU A 193 -2.73 5.56 0.77
CA LEU A 193 -2.77 5.30 -0.68
C LEU A 193 -2.93 6.60 -1.50
N THR A 194 -2.31 7.68 -1.06
CA THR A 194 -2.49 9.02 -1.66
C THR A 194 -1.38 9.33 -2.67
N LYS A 195 -0.15 8.89 -2.41
CA LYS A 195 1.01 9.15 -3.28
C LYS A 195 1.58 7.86 -3.81
N HIS A 196 1.92 7.84 -5.09
CA HIS A 196 2.44 6.64 -5.75
C HIS A 196 3.71 6.96 -6.53
N SER A 197 4.63 6.01 -6.50
CA SER A 197 5.76 5.96 -7.42
C SER A 197 5.97 4.53 -7.90
N ALA A 198 6.48 4.36 -9.11
CA ALA A 198 6.86 3.06 -9.65
C ALA A 198 8.11 3.21 -10.50
N SER A 199 8.99 2.21 -10.44
CA SER A 199 10.27 2.24 -11.10
C SER A 199 10.71 0.84 -11.54
N VAL A 200 11.20 0.74 -12.78
CA VAL A 200 11.66 -0.52 -13.38
C VAL A 200 13.18 -0.52 -13.52
N TRP A 201 13.81 -1.65 -13.19
CA TRP A 201 15.26 -1.82 -13.15
C TRP A 201 15.68 -3.13 -13.84
N SER A 202 16.87 -3.16 -14.41
CA SER A 202 17.45 -4.37 -15.04
C SER A 202 18.97 -4.32 -15.05
N THR A 203 19.65 -5.46 -15.15
CA THR A 203 21.09 -5.51 -15.47
C THR A 203 21.37 -5.27 -16.95
N GLU A 204 20.34 -5.35 -17.80
CA GLU A 204 20.42 -5.03 -19.22
C GLU A 204 20.08 -3.55 -19.44
N ALA A 205 20.86 -2.89 -20.29
CA ALA A 205 20.57 -1.52 -20.69
C ALA A 205 19.24 -1.46 -21.45
N GLY A 206 18.40 -0.49 -21.09
CA GLY A 206 17.12 -0.26 -21.76
C GLY A 206 17.23 0.62 -22.99
N GLN A 207 16.21 1.45 -23.18
CA GLN A 207 16.16 2.44 -24.25
C GLN A 207 17.28 3.49 -24.10
N SER A 208 17.71 4.08 -25.22
CA SER A 208 18.71 5.14 -25.22
C SER A 208 18.20 6.45 -24.58
N GLU A 209 16.90 6.67 -24.63
CA GLU A 209 16.22 7.80 -24.00
C GLU A 209 15.51 7.33 -22.72
N LEU A 210 15.89 7.89 -21.58
CA LEU A 210 15.22 7.62 -20.30
C LEU A 210 13.89 8.37 -20.24
N ARG A 211 12.81 7.66 -19.92
CA ARG A 211 11.45 8.22 -19.84
C ARG A 211 10.91 8.19 -18.41
N ARG A 212 10.16 9.25 -18.07
CA ARG A 212 9.44 9.35 -16.80
C ARG A 212 8.13 10.10 -16.92
N GLY A 213 7.26 9.88 -15.94
CA GLY A 213 5.99 10.58 -15.79
C GLY A 213 4.82 9.76 -16.33
N LEU A 214 3.64 10.35 -16.27
CA LEU A 214 2.41 9.71 -16.71
C LEU A 214 2.34 9.64 -18.24
N ILE A 215 1.83 8.52 -18.76
CA ILE A 215 1.49 8.38 -20.17
C ILE A 215 0.20 9.17 -20.49
N GLU A 216 -0.04 9.46 -21.77
CA GLU A 216 -1.23 10.20 -22.19
C GLU A 216 -2.53 9.40 -22.02
N ASP A 217 -2.49 8.10 -22.28
CA ASP A 217 -3.65 7.21 -22.19
C ASP A 217 -3.71 6.52 -20.83
N LEU A 218 -4.25 7.23 -19.85
CA LEU A 218 -4.32 6.77 -18.47
C LEU A 218 -5.46 5.77 -18.24
N PRO A 219 -5.23 4.67 -17.50
CA PRO A 219 -6.27 3.75 -17.04
C PRO A 219 -7.41 4.43 -16.29
N SER A 220 -7.11 5.47 -15.52
CA SER A 220 -8.10 6.19 -14.71
C SER A 220 -9.00 7.13 -15.51
N ARG A 221 -8.76 7.32 -16.82
CA ARG A 221 -9.39 8.40 -17.61
C ARG A 221 -10.91 8.42 -17.60
N ASP A 222 -11.53 7.25 -17.43
CA ASP A 222 -12.98 7.06 -17.42
C ASP A 222 -13.55 6.83 -16.01
N LEU A 223 -12.72 6.98 -14.97
CA LEU A 223 -13.11 6.85 -13.57
C LEU A 223 -13.49 8.21 -12.97
N ASP A 224 -14.40 8.20 -12.00
CA ASP A 224 -14.61 9.37 -11.14
C ASP A 224 -13.49 9.42 -10.09
N THR A 225 -12.52 10.31 -10.29
CA THR A 225 -11.39 10.54 -9.39
C THR A 225 -11.64 11.70 -8.43
N LYS A 226 -12.75 12.43 -8.59
CA LYS A 226 -12.94 13.72 -7.95
C LYS A 226 -13.11 13.57 -6.44
N ALA A 227 -12.33 14.33 -5.68
CA ALA A 227 -12.47 14.40 -4.24
C ALA A 227 -13.89 14.86 -3.82
N ARG A 228 -14.51 14.11 -2.90
CA ARG A 228 -15.82 14.42 -2.31
C ARG A 228 -15.63 15.08 -0.95
N PRO A 229 -16.14 16.30 -0.72
CA PRO A 229 -16.04 16.92 0.60
C PRO A 229 -16.83 16.11 1.63
N SER A 230 -16.24 15.91 2.82
CA SER A 230 -16.86 15.25 3.96
C SER A 230 -17.12 16.23 5.09
N THR A 231 -18.18 16.02 5.86
CA THR A 231 -18.50 16.83 7.04
C THR A 231 -18.77 15.93 8.26
N ASP A 232 -18.43 16.43 9.45
CA ASP A 232 -18.87 15.84 10.72
C ASP A 232 -20.05 16.64 11.31
N ASP A 233 -20.63 17.59 10.57
CA ASP A 233 -21.76 18.43 10.98
C ASP A 233 -23.06 18.04 10.31
N VAL A 234 -23.52 16.82 10.62
CA VAL A 234 -24.73 16.23 10.05
C VAL A 234 -25.54 15.48 11.10
N SER A 235 -26.83 15.33 10.85
CA SER A 235 -27.76 14.55 11.67
C SER A 235 -28.86 13.93 10.80
N GLY A 236 -29.53 12.92 11.34
CA GLY A 236 -30.63 12.24 10.64
C GLY A 236 -30.20 10.95 9.90
N PRO A 237 -31.05 10.43 9.01
CA PRO A 237 -30.83 9.13 8.38
C PRO A 237 -29.58 9.09 7.49
N ALA A 238 -28.83 8.00 7.59
CA ALA A 238 -27.60 7.80 6.83
C ALA A 238 -27.29 6.31 6.60
N THR A 239 -26.37 6.03 5.68
CA THR A 239 -25.92 4.68 5.33
C THR A 239 -24.40 4.62 5.33
N ILE A 240 -23.83 3.55 5.89
CA ILE A 240 -22.37 3.34 5.95
C ILE A 240 -21.84 2.94 4.57
N SER A 241 -20.74 3.57 4.14
CA SER A 241 -20.02 3.25 2.89
C SER A 241 -18.64 2.62 3.16
N ALA A 242 -18.02 2.94 4.30
CA ALA A 242 -16.79 2.31 4.78
C ALA A 242 -16.66 2.49 6.31
N TYR A 243 -15.95 1.59 6.97
CA TYR A 243 -15.71 1.71 8.42
C TYR A 243 -14.43 1.00 8.85
N THR A 244 -13.98 1.32 10.06
CA THR A 244 -13.01 0.54 10.82
C THR A 244 -13.36 0.61 12.30
N VAL A 245 -12.89 -0.36 13.08
CA VAL A 245 -13.06 -0.39 14.54
C VAL A 245 -11.70 -0.42 15.19
N GLN A 246 -11.37 0.61 15.97
CA GLN A 246 -10.14 0.69 16.75
C GLN A 246 -10.25 -0.16 18.01
N TYR A 247 -9.14 -0.81 18.35
CA TYR A 247 -9.03 -1.65 19.54
C TYR A 247 -8.03 -1.04 20.52
N ASP A 248 -8.28 -1.23 21.82
CA ASP A 248 -7.32 -0.89 22.85
C ASP A 248 -6.17 -1.92 22.96
N ARG A 249 -5.31 -1.77 23.97
CA ARG A 249 -4.17 -2.68 24.19
C ARG A 249 -4.57 -4.03 24.77
N ASP A 250 -5.72 -4.12 25.42
CA ASP A 250 -6.27 -5.35 25.99
C ASP A 250 -7.06 -6.16 24.95
N GLY A 251 -7.28 -5.57 23.76
CA GLY A 251 -7.94 -6.22 22.64
C GLY A 251 -9.45 -6.03 22.63
N ALA A 252 -9.98 -5.06 23.37
CA ALA A 252 -11.38 -4.70 23.32
C ALA A 252 -11.66 -3.66 22.22
N PRO A 253 -12.76 -3.80 21.45
CA PRO A 253 -13.24 -2.74 20.56
C PRO A 253 -13.52 -1.46 21.36
N GLN A 254 -12.93 -0.33 20.94
CA GLN A 254 -13.01 0.93 21.68
C GLN A 254 -13.80 2.01 20.93
N ARG A 255 -13.64 2.09 19.60
CA ARG A 255 -14.26 3.13 18.77
C ARG A 255 -14.44 2.68 17.33
N GLY A 256 -15.65 2.82 16.81
CA GLY A 256 -15.92 2.72 15.38
C GLY A 256 -15.71 4.07 14.72
N ILE A 257 -15.07 4.08 13.55
CA ILE A 257 -14.96 5.24 12.67
C ILE A 257 -15.65 4.87 11.37
N LEU A 258 -16.66 5.64 11.00
CA LEU A 258 -17.56 5.33 9.90
C LEU A 258 -17.58 6.49 8.91
N VAL A 259 -17.57 6.16 7.64
CA VAL A 259 -17.78 7.09 6.53
C VAL A 259 -18.97 6.59 5.73
N GLY A 260 -19.81 7.50 5.29
CA GLY A 260 -20.99 7.14 4.55
C GLY A 260 -21.69 8.33 3.95
N ASP A 261 -22.95 8.14 3.60
CA ASP A 261 -23.76 9.13 2.91
C ASP A 261 -25.09 9.34 3.66
N THR A 262 -25.48 10.60 3.87
CA THR A 262 -26.82 10.93 4.39
C THR A 262 -27.88 10.67 3.33
N ALA A 263 -29.16 10.67 3.71
CA ALA A 263 -30.26 10.60 2.74
C ALA A 263 -30.25 11.76 1.71
N ALA A 264 -29.59 12.88 2.02
CA ALA A 264 -29.39 14.01 1.11
C ALA A 264 -28.16 13.86 0.19
N GLY A 265 -27.37 12.79 0.32
CA GLY A 265 -26.16 12.53 -0.46
C GLY A 265 -24.90 13.23 0.07
N GLU A 266 -24.96 13.82 1.26
CA GLU A 266 -23.81 14.44 1.91
C GLU A 266 -22.91 13.36 2.51
N ARG A 267 -21.60 13.46 2.26
CA ARG A 267 -20.65 12.54 2.86
C ARG A 267 -20.39 12.90 4.32
N PHE A 268 -20.52 11.92 5.20
CA PHE A 268 -20.28 12.10 6.62
C PHE A 268 -19.04 11.35 7.11
N ILE A 269 -18.48 11.84 8.23
CA ILE A 269 -17.67 11.03 9.14
C ILE A 269 -18.37 10.95 10.50
N ALA A 270 -18.45 9.75 11.07
CA ALA A 270 -19.14 9.49 12.33
C ALA A 270 -18.38 8.49 13.20
N ASN A 271 -18.84 8.39 14.44
CA ASN A 271 -18.25 7.56 15.47
C ASN A 271 -19.29 6.59 16.04
N ALA A 272 -18.82 5.42 16.48
CA ALA A 272 -19.60 4.53 17.33
C ALA A 272 -18.79 4.22 18.60
N PHE A 273 -19.47 4.17 19.74
CA PHE A 273 -18.88 3.80 21.03
C PHE A 273 -19.70 2.74 21.78
N ASP A 274 -20.92 2.46 21.33
CA ASP A 274 -21.76 1.44 21.94
C ASP A 274 -21.15 0.04 21.69
N PRO A 275 -20.84 -0.74 22.75
CA PRO A 275 -20.19 -2.04 22.59
C PRO A 275 -20.94 -3.02 21.68
N SER A 276 -22.28 -2.98 21.66
CA SER A 276 -23.08 -3.86 20.81
C SER A 276 -22.95 -3.47 19.33
N VAL A 277 -22.87 -2.17 19.03
CA VAL A 277 -22.62 -1.66 17.68
C VAL A 277 -21.21 -2.03 17.22
N LEU A 278 -20.21 -1.83 18.08
CA LEU A 278 -18.82 -2.19 17.76
C LEU A 278 -18.66 -3.69 17.49
N GLN A 279 -19.30 -4.52 18.30
CA GLN A 279 -19.31 -5.97 18.10
C GLN A 279 -19.99 -6.33 16.77
N GLY A 280 -21.13 -5.71 16.46
CA GLY A 280 -21.85 -5.93 15.20
C GLY A 280 -20.98 -5.63 13.98
N LEU A 281 -20.28 -4.49 13.98
CA LEU A 281 -19.39 -4.07 12.88
C LEU A 281 -18.22 -5.04 12.63
N VAL A 282 -17.77 -5.80 13.64
CA VAL A 282 -16.60 -6.70 13.49
C VAL A 282 -17.00 -8.16 13.27
N THR A 283 -18.26 -8.52 13.50
CA THR A 283 -18.78 -9.88 13.27
C THR A 283 -19.72 -9.98 12.08
N SER A 284 -20.11 -8.86 11.48
CA SER A 284 -21.06 -8.81 10.36
C SER A 284 -20.72 -7.65 9.44
N GLU A 285 -21.20 -7.70 8.20
CA GLU A 285 -20.98 -6.63 7.24
C GLU A 285 -21.67 -5.33 7.70
N GLY A 286 -20.90 -4.25 7.80
CA GLY A 286 -21.35 -2.92 8.18
C GLY A 286 -21.60 -1.99 6.98
N VAL A 287 -21.01 -2.25 5.82
CA VAL A 287 -21.27 -1.49 4.59
C VAL A 287 -22.72 -1.69 4.16
N GLY A 288 -23.39 -0.59 3.83
CA GLY A 288 -24.80 -0.59 3.45
C GLY A 288 -25.77 -0.62 4.64
N VAL A 289 -25.29 -0.74 5.88
CA VAL A 289 -26.16 -0.70 7.07
C VAL A 289 -26.73 0.71 7.24
N PRO A 290 -28.07 0.87 7.29
CA PRO A 290 -28.71 2.14 7.57
C PRO A 290 -28.67 2.47 9.06
N GLY A 291 -28.71 3.75 9.38
CA GLY A 291 -28.74 4.24 10.75
C GLY A 291 -29.13 5.70 10.84
N THR A 292 -28.96 6.26 12.04
CA THR A 292 -29.19 7.66 12.34
C THR A 292 -27.95 8.31 12.90
N LEU A 293 -27.64 9.50 12.38
CA LEU A 293 -26.60 10.38 12.88
C LEU A 293 -27.17 11.33 13.93
N SER A 294 -26.45 11.48 15.03
CA SER A 294 -26.78 12.43 16.10
C SER A 294 -25.52 13.12 16.60
N LYS A 295 -25.67 14.30 17.19
CA LYS A 295 -24.57 15.01 17.84
C LYS A 295 -24.47 14.61 19.30
N LYS A 296 -23.26 14.30 19.75
CA LYS A 296 -22.91 14.15 21.16
C LYS A 296 -21.60 14.88 21.40
N ASP A 297 -21.67 15.96 22.17
CA ASP A 297 -20.58 16.92 22.32
C ASP A 297 -20.12 17.40 20.92
N GLU A 298 -18.82 17.38 20.64
CA GLU A 298 -18.23 17.75 19.34
C GLU A 298 -18.23 16.61 18.32
N LEU A 299 -18.80 15.44 18.63
CA LEU A 299 -18.75 14.26 17.77
C LEU A 299 -20.10 13.96 17.13
N THR A 300 -20.06 13.57 15.85
CA THR A 300 -21.17 12.88 15.20
C THR A 300 -21.13 11.39 15.53
N ILE A 301 -22.25 10.88 16.01
CA ILE A 301 -22.45 9.50 16.46
C ILE A 301 -23.41 8.80 15.51
N PHE A 302 -22.99 7.63 15.02
CA PHE A 302 -23.84 6.72 14.24
C PHE A 302 -24.48 5.69 15.16
N SER A 303 -25.80 5.52 15.03
CA SER A 303 -26.56 4.43 15.64
C SER A 303 -27.27 3.63 14.55
N PRO A 304 -27.01 2.31 14.42
CA PRO A 304 -27.73 1.47 13.47
C PRO A 304 -29.25 1.51 13.73
N SER A 305 -30.04 1.40 12.66
CA SER A 305 -31.50 1.30 12.72
C SER A 305 -32.00 -0.11 13.05
#